data_AF-A0A7Y4TF06-F1
#
_entry.id   AF-A0A7Y4TF06-F1
#
_cell.length_a   1.000
_cell.length_b   1.000
_cell.length_c   1.000
_cell.angle_alpha   90.00
_cell.angle_beta   90.00
_cell.angle_gamma   90.00
#
_symmetry.space_group_name_H-M   'P 1'
#
loop_
_entity.id
_entity.type
_entity.pdbx_description
1 polymer ?
#
loop_
_entity_poly.entity_id
_entity_poly.type
_entity_poly.pdbx_seq_one_letter_code
_entity_poly.pdbx_strand_id
1 'polypeptide(L)' 'MVHAPWEGRFSNYQTRDGMRVPFGGAVAWMRPEGAKTYFRGTVTQLDFEYSS' A
#
# COMPACT_ATOMS: atom_id res chain seq x y z
N MET A 1 9.70 20.64 12.11
CA MET A 1 9.85 19.19 12.37
C MET A 1 9.78 18.50 11.02
N VAL A 2 10.84 17.83 10.56
CA VAL A 2 10.80 17.05 9.31
C VAL A 2 10.38 15.64 9.70
N HIS A 3 9.27 15.18 9.13
CA HIS A 3 8.89 13.77 9.23
C HIS A 3 9.91 12.94 8.45
N ALA A 4 10.40 11.84 9.02
CA ALA A 4 11.27 10.92 8.29
C ALA A 4 10.60 10.52 6.96
N PRO A 5 11.37 10.37 5.87
CA PRO A 5 10.77 9.92 4.61
C PRO A 5 10.10 8.56 4.83
N TRP A 6 8.96 8.35 4.18
CA TRP A 6 8.25 7.08 4.20
C TRP A 6 8.11 6.51 2.80
N GLU A 7 8.06 5.19 2.72
CA GLU A 7 7.85 4.44 1.48
C GLU A 7 6.65 3.52 1.63
N GLY A 8 5.78 3.53 0.61
CA GLY A 8 4.71 2.55 0.43
C GLY A 8 5.14 1.46 -0.55
N ARG A 9 4.97 0.19 -0.16
CA ARG A 9 5.17 -0.97 -1.04
C ARG A 9 3.85 -1.67 -1.28
N PHE A 10 3.51 -1.83 -2.56
CA PHE A 10 2.28 -2.46 -3.00
C PHE A 10 2.58 -3.77 -3.72
N SER A 11 1.84 -4.82 -3.38
CA SER A 11 2.02 -6.17 -3.91
C SER A 11 0.69 -6.88 -4.09
N ASN A 12 0.73 -8.13 -4.55
CA ASN A 12 -0.47 -8.95 -4.78
C ASN A 12 -1.49 -8.22 -5.65
N TYR A 13 -1.07 -7.77 -6.83
CA TYR A 13 -1.98 -7.12 -7.76
C TYR A 13 -2.95 -8.14 -8.34
N GLN A 14 -4.24 -7.81 -8.29
CA GLN A 14 -5.33 -8.61 -8.81
C GLN A 14 -6.17 -7.79 -9.77
N THR A 15 -6.75 -8.45 -10.77
CA THR A 15 -7.72 -7.81 -11.67
C THR A 15 -9.12 -7.94 -11.05
N ARG A 16 -9.82 -6.82 -10.88
CA ARG A 16 -11.21 -6.72 -10.40
C ARG A 16 -11.99 -5.85 -11.37
N ASP A 17 -12.98 -6.43 -12.03
CA ASP A 17 -13.80 -5.80 -13.08
C ASP A 17 -12.97 -5.02 -14.13
N GLY A 18 -11.86 -5.64 -14.56
CA GLY A 18 -10.94 -5.06 -15.55
C GLY A 18 -9.88 -4.12 -14.98
N MET A 19 -9.98 -3.68 -13.72
CA MET A 19 -9.00 -2.82 -13.05
C MET A 19 -7.95 -3.64 -12.30
N ARG A 20 -6.67 -3.29 -12.45
CA ARG A 20 -5.57 -3.92 -11.70
C ARG A 20 -5.32 -3.19 -10.38
N VAL A 21 -5.65 -3.83 -9.26
CA VAL A 21 -5.63 -3.26 -7.91
C VAL A 21 -4.67 -4.03 -6.99
N PRO A 22 -3.82 -3.37 -6.18
CA PRO A 22 -2.99 -4.06 -5.20
C PRO A 22 -3.81 -4.53 -4.00
N PHE A 23 -3.68 -5.80 -3.63
CA PHE A 23 -4.32 -6.37 -2.43
C PHE A 23 -3.37 -6.46 -1.23
N GLY A 24 -2.08 -6.18 -1.42
CA GLY A 24 -1.07 -6.12 -0.36
C GLY A 24 -0.44 -4.75 -0.27
N GLY A 25 -0.28 -4.24 0.95
CA GLY A 25 0.35 -2.95 1.22
C GLY A 25 1.24 -3.00 2.48
N ALA A 26 2.38 -2.32 2.42
CA ALA A 26 3.20 -2.07 3.60
C ALA A 26 3.74 -0.64 3.56
N VAL A 27 3.84 -0.01 4.73
CA VAL A 27 4.41 1.33 4.86
C VAL A 27 5.55 1.30 5.87
N ALA A 28 6.68 1.91 5.48
CA ALA A 28 7.87 1.97 6.30
C ALA A 28 8.43 3.39 6.40
N TRP A 29 8.99 3.71 7.57
CA TRP A 29 9.89 4.86 7.71
C TRP A 29 11.26 4.45 7.18
N MET A 30 11.82 5.27 6.29
CA MET A 30 13.14 5.07 5.70
C MET A 30 14.17 5.76 6.58
N ARG A 31 14.81 4.97 7.45
CA ARG A 31 15.85 5.44 8.37
C ARG A 31 17.23 5.09 7.83
N PRO A 32 18.31 5.77 8.27
CA PRO A 32 19.67 5.42 7.89
C PRO A 32 20.04 3.96 8.20
N GLU A 33 19.48 3.38 9.27
CA GLU A 33 19.72 1.99 9.68
C GLU A 33 18.86 0.99 8.90
N GLY A 34 17.99 1.47 8.03
CA GLY A 34 17.10 0.69 7.19
C GLY A 34 15.62 0.97 7.40
N ALA A 35 14.81 0.37 6.51
CA ALA A 35 13.37 0.51 6.51
C ALA A 35 12.75 -0.06 7.81
N LYS A 36 11.99 0.76 8.53
CA LYS A 36 11.15 0.33 9.65
C LYS A 36 9.71 0.29 9.22
N THR A 37 9.23 -0.88 8.83
CA THR A 37 7.81 -1.10 8.54
C THR A 37 6.99 -0.89 9.81
N TYR A 38 6.03 0.01 9.76
CA TYR A 38 5.10 0.26 10.88
C TYR A 38 3.67 -0.14 10.54
N PHE A 39 3.36 -0.35 9.26
CA PHE A 39 2.05 -0.82 8.80
C PHE A 39 2.21 -1.92 7.76
N ARG A 40 1.36 -2.95 7.87
CA ARG A 40 1.12 -3.97 6.85
C ARG A 40 -0.38 -4.21 6.78
N GLY A 41 -0.92 -4.25 5.58
CA GLY A 41 -2.34 -4.46 5.32
C GLY A 41 -2.54 -5.41 4.16
N THR A 42 -3.63 -6.18 4.26
CA THR A 42 -4.15 -7.02 3.19
C THR A 42 -5.60 -6.65 2.98
N VAL A 43 -5.98 -6.36 1.73
CA VAL A 43 -7.38 -6.13 1.36
C VAL A 43 -8.10 -7.48 1.45
N THR A 44 -9.15 -7.54 2.27
CA THR A 44 -9.99 -8.74 2.41
C THR A 44 -11.24 -8.66 1.55
N GLN A 45 -11.77 -7.46 1.34
CA GLN A 45 -12.93 -7.16 0.50
C GLN A 45 -12.73 -5.81 -0.20
N LEU A 46 -13.18 -5.70 -1.44
CA LEU A 46 -13.10 -4.51 -2.26
C LEU A 46 -14.46 -4.29 -2.93
N ASP A 47 -15.13 -3.19 -2.60
CA ASP A 47 -16.34 -2.70 -3.23
C ASP A 47 -16.07 -1.29 -3.76
N PHE A 48 -16.49 -0.98 -4.98
CA PHE A 48 -16.23 0.32 -5.62
C PHE A 48 -17.28 0.66 -6.67
N GLU A 49 -17.35 1.95 -7.03
CA GLU A 49 -18.15 2.47 -8.13
C GLU A 49 -17.30 3.37 -9.03
N TYR A 50 -17.65 3.46 -10.31
CA TYR A 50 -16.98 4.35 -11.25
C TYR A 50 -17.58 5.76 -11.15
N SER A 51 -16.73 6.79 -11.04
CA SER A 51 -17.19 8.18 -11.13
C SER A 51 -17.38 8.59 -12.59
N SER A 52 -18.56 9.13 -12.91
CA SER A 52 -18.88 9.75 -14.21
C SER A 52 -18.35 11.17 -14.36
#